data_AF-I7A3A6-F1
#
_entry.id   AF-I7A3A6-F1
#
_cell.length_a   1.000
_cell.length_b   1.000
_cell.length_c   1.000
_cell.angle_alpha   90.00
_cell.angle_beta   90.00
_cell.angle_gamma   90.00
#
_symmetry.space_group_name_H-M   'P 1'
#
loop_
_entity.id
_entity.type
_entity.pdbx_description
1 polymer ?
#
loop_
_entity_poly.entity_id
_entity_poly.type
_entity_poly.pdbx_seq_one_letter_code
_entity_poly.pdbx_strand_id
1 'polypeptide(L)'
;MDLVEKIFNAGIVGAGGGGFPSHIKAKSKVEFLLANGAECEPLIHKDYELMVNFPEKIIDGIEHLLKQTNAKKTFVGIKEKIKKPSTRLPTQLKILRLTLRYWEIFIRREMNTSSFMPQQID
;
A
#
# COMPACT_ATOMS: atom_id res chain seq x y z
N MET A 1 -20.59 9.89 -10.16
CA MET A 1 -19.39 10.49 -9.57
C MET A 1 -18.30 9.44 -9.52
N ASP A 2 -17.21 9.68 -10.23
CA ASP A 2 -16.07 8.75 -10.34
C ASP A 2 -15.29 8.67 -9.02
N LEU A 3 -14.51 7.60 -8.81
CA LEU A 3 -13.69 7.43 -7.59
C LEU A 3 -12.73 8.61 -7.38
N VAL A 4 -12.08 9.10 -8.45
CA VAL A 4 -11.14 10.22 -8.36
C VAL A 4 -11.84 11.49 -7.87
N GLU A 5 -13.04 11.78 -8.38
CA GLU A 5 -13.84 12.92 -7.92
C GLU A 5 -14.24 12.77 -6.46
N LYS A 6 -14.61 11.56 -6.03
CA LYS A 6 -14.97 11.29 -4.62
C LYS A 6 -13.79 11.55 -3.70
N ILE A 7 -12.59 11.08 -4.08
CA ILE A 7 -11.35 11.30 -3.32
C ILE A 7 -11.01 12.80 -3.25
N PHE A 8 -11.19 13.53 -4.35
CA PHE A 8 -10.95 14.97 -4.41
C PHE A 8 -11.91 15.75 -3.51
N ASN A 9 -13.22 15.52 -3.64
CA ASN A 9 -14.24 16.23 -2.86
C ASN A 9 -14.17 15.91 -1.36
N ALA A 10 -13.69 14.74 -0.99
CA ALA A 10 -13.45 14.38 0.40
C ALA A 10 -12.15 14.97 0.99
N GLY A 11 -11.31 15.63 0.17
CA GLY A 11 -10.06 16.24 0.63
C GLY A 11 -8.98 15.22 1.04
N ILE A 12 -9.01 14.01 0.50
CA ILE A 12 -8.12 12.93 0.94
C ILE A 12 -6.70 13.16 0.41
N VAL A 13 -5.73 13.13 1.34
CA VAL A 13 -4.29 13.23 1.08
C VAL A 13 -3.56 11.94 1.50
N GLY A 14 -2.31 11.79 1.05
CA GLY A 14 -1.49 10.64 1.38
C GLY A 14 -1.11 10.57 2.85
N ALA A 15 -1.48 9.47 3.52
CA ALA A 15 -1.26 9.23 4.95
C ALA A 15 0.17 8.75 5.31
N GLY A 16 1.16 9.02 4.46
CA GLY A 16 2.56 8.60 4.61
C GLY A 16 3.53 9.75 4.90
N GLY A 17 3.04 10.89 5.40
CA GLY A 17 3.86 12.04 5.80
C GLY A 17 3.93 13.17 4.76
N GLY A 18 4.03 12.86 3.47
CA GLY A 18 4.18 13.87 2.42
C GLY A 18 2.92 14.65 2.02
N GLY A 19 1.74 14.27 2.51
CA GLY A 19 0.49 14.99 2.24
C GLY A 19 0.08 15.08 0.76
N PHE A 20 0.67 14.25 -0.11
CA PHE A 20 0.44 14.34 -1.55
C PHE A 20 -1.05 14.04 -1.88
N PRO A 21 -1.70 14.80 -2.79
CA PRO A 21 -3.12 14.61 -3.06
C PRO A 21 -3.45 13.22 -3.61
N SER A 22 -4.31 12.47 -2.92
CA SER A 22 -4.57 11.06 -3.25
C SER A 22 -5.32 10.90 -4.58
N HIS A 23 -6.14 11.87 -4.96
CA HIS A 23 -6.88 11.85 -6.22
C HIS A 23 -5.95 11.90 -7.45
N ILE A 24 -4.79 12.57 -7.34
CA ILE A 24 -3.77 12.60 -8.38
C ILE A 24 -3.18 11.19 -8.56
N LYS A 25 -2.84 10.51 -7.45
CA LYS A 25 -2.33 9.13 -7.49
C LYS A 25 -3.37 8.16 -8.06
N ALA A 26 -4.63 8.32 -7.68
CA ALA A 26 -5.73 7.46 -8.15
C ALA A 26 -6.03 7.66 -9.64
N LYS A 27 -5.77 8.84 -10.21
CA LYS A 27 -5.99 9.10 -11.64
C LYS A 27 -4.98 8.41 -12.56
N SER A 28 -3.81 8.03 -12.03
CA SER A 28 -2.73 7.42 -12.81
C SER A 28 -3.10 6.04 -13.36
N LYS A 29 -2.60 5.74 -14.56
CA LYS A 29 -2.59 4.38 -15.11
C LYS A 29 -1.21 3.78 -14.90
N VAL A 30 -1.14 2.65 -14.21
CA VAL A 30 0.13 2.01 -13.82
C VAL A 30 0.07 0.53 -14.12
N GLU A 31 1.22 -0.10 -14.33
CA GLU A 31 1.29 -1.56 -14.43
C GLU A 31 1.23 -2.23 -13.04
N PHE A 32 1.82 -1.57 -12.05
CA PHE A 32 2.01 -2.08 -10.70
C PHE A 32 1.38 -1.15 -9.67
N LEU A 33 0.58 -1.72 -8.76
CA LEU A 33 0.10 -1.04 -7.56
C LEU A 33 0.86 -1.56 -6.34
N LEU A 34 1.48 -0.66 -5.60
CA LEU A 34 2.16 -0.99 -4.35
C LEU A 34 1.41 -0.34 -3.18
N ALA A 35 0.84 -1.18 -2.32
CA ALA A 35 0.31 -0.77 -1.02
C ALA A 35 1.44 -0.85 0.01
N ASN A 36 1.85 0.29 0.55
CA ASN A 36 2.86 0.35 1.60
C ASN A 36 2.20 0.20 2.97
N GLY A 37 2.51 -0.90 3.67
CA GLY A 37 2.22 -1.12 5.09
C GLY A 37 3.50 -1.31 5.91
N ALA A 38 4.65 -0.92 5.36
CA ALA A 38 5.95 -0.97 6.02
C ALA A 38 6.25 0.38 6.68
N GLU A 39 5.61 0.63 7.81
CA GLU A 39 5.87 1.83 8.63
C GLU A 39 7.30 1.77 9.22
N CYS A 40 8.05 2.85 9.02
CA CYS A 40 9.47 2.94 9.36
C CYS A 40 9.76 3.97 10.46
N GLU A 41 8.84 4.91 10.66
CA GLU A 41 8.92 5.97 11.63
C GLU A 41 8.89 5.41 13.06
N PRO A 42 9.84 5.80 13.92
CA PRO A 42 9.84 5.37 15.31
C PRO A 42 8.58 5.87 16.03
N LEU A 43 8.01 5.03 16.89
CA LEU A 43 6.82 5.32 17.72
C LEU A 43 5.48 5.43 16.97
N ILE A 44 5.46 5.31 15.63
CA ILE A 44 4.21 5.25 14.86
C ILE A 44 3.90 3.79 14.50
N HIS A 45 2.68 3.35 14.83
CA HIS A 45 2.20 1.98 14.65
C HIS A 45 0.82 1.90 13.97
N LYS A 46 0.37 2.98 13.32
CA LYS A 46 -1.00 3.09 12.81
C LYS A 46 -1.27 2.06 11.71
N ASP A 47 -0.29 1.80 10.84
CA ASP A 47 -0.49 0.90 9.71
C ASP A 47 -0.61 -0.55 10.19
N TYR A 48 0.14 -0.90 11.24
CA TYR A 48 0.01 -2.17 11.91
C TYR A 48 -1.39 -2.35 12.53
N GLU A 49 -1.85 -1.38 13.31
CA GLU A 49 -3.17 -1.46 13.96
C GLU A 49 -4.32 -1.54 12.94
N LEU A 50 -4.23 -0.83 11.82
CA LEU A 50 -5.21 -0.93 10.74
C LEU A 50 -5.19 -2.32 10.08
N MET A 51 -4.01 -2.89 9.83
CA MET A 51 -3.87 -4.23 9.25
C MET A 51 -4.36 -5.34 10.18
N VAL A 52 -4.25 -5.15 11.49
CA VAL A 52 -4.73 -6.12 12.49
C VAL A 52 -6.25 -6.03 12.65
N ASN A 53 -6.77 -4.82 12.85
CA ASN A 53 -8.16 -4.61 13.28
C ASN A 53 -9.14 -4.40 12.11
N PHE A 54 -8.67 -3.86 10.98
CA PHE A 54 -9.51 -3.49 9.83
C PHE A 54 -8.95 -3.99 8.48
N PRO A 55 -8.52 -5.26 8.36
CA PRO A 55 -7.91 -5.75 7.13
C PRO A 55 -8.86 -5.67 5.93
N GLU A 56 -10.16 -5.91 6.12
CA GLU A 56 -11.19 -5.83 5.08
C GLU A 56 -11.25 -4.44 4.44
N LYS A 57 -11.20 -3.37 5.25
CA LYS A 57 -11.24 -2.01 4.73
C LYS A 57 -10.01 -1.65 3.90
N ILE A 58 -8.84 -2.15 4.31
CA ILE A 58 -7.59 -1.96 3.55
C ILE A 58 -7.72 -2.65 2.19
N ILE A 59 -8.21 -3.88 2.21
CA ILE A 59 -8.39 -4.70 1.02
C ILE A 59 -9.38 -4.04 0.05
N ASP A 60 -10.54 -3.59 0.51
CA ASP A 60 -11.53 -2.88 -0.32
C ASP A 60 -10.94 -1.62 -0.96
N GLY A 61 -10.12 -0.87 -0.21
CA GLY A 61 -9.40 0.29 -0.72
C GLY A 61 -8.42 -0.07 -1.84
N ILE A 62 -7.68 -1.17 -1.67
CA ILE A 62 -6.75 -1.68 -2.68
C ILE A 62 -7.51 -2.10 -3.94
N GLU A 63 -8.67 -2.77 -3.82
CA GLU A 63 -9.47 -3.17 -4.97
C GLU A 63 -10.00 -2.00 -5.78
N HIS A 64 -10.51 -0.97 -5.09
CA HIS A 64 -10.97 0.25 -5.75
C HIS A 64 -9.84 0.93 -6.53
N LEU A 65 -8.66 1.02 -5.93
CA LEU A 65 -7.49 1.60 -6.60
C LEU A 65 -6.97 0.72 -7.73
N LEU A 66 -7.02 -0.61 -7.60
CA LEU A 66 -6.65 -1.56 -8.66
C LEU A 66 -7.52 -1.33 -9.91
N LYS A 67 -8.84 -1.29 -9.73
CA LYS A 67 -9.81 -1.02 -10.80
C LYS A 67 -9.62 0.37 -11.40
N GLN A 68 -9.43 1.38 -10.55
CA GLN A 68 -9.26 2.76 -11.02
C GLN A 68 -7.99 2.95 -11.85
N THR A 69 -6.88 2.35 -11.41
CA THR A 69 -5.56 2.55 -12.03
C THR A 69 -5.26 1.58 -13.17
N ASN A 70 -6.12 0.59 -13.41
CA ASN A 70 -5.89 -0.52 -14.36
C ASN A 70 -4.58 -1.29 -14.09
N ALA A 71 -4.13 -1.34 -12.83
CA ALA A 71 -2.93 -2.10 -12.49
C ALA A 71 -3.13 -3.59 -12.79
N LYS A 72 -2.09 -4.23 -13.31
CA LYS A 72 -2.11 -5.67 -13.63
C LYS A 72 -1.65 -6.50 -12.45
N LYS A 73 -0.77 -5.93 -11.63
CA LYS A 73 -0.16 -6.59 -10.48
C LYS A 73 -0.22 -5.68 -9.28
N THR A 74 -0.54 -6.27 -8.13
CA THR A 74 -0.63 -5.55 -6.87
C THR A 74 0.17 -6.25 -5.81
N PHE A 75 1.00 -5.46 -5.13
CA PHE A 75 1.86 -5.90 -4.05
C PHE A 75 1.50 -5.16 -2.76
N VAL A 76 1.51 -5.89 -1.65
CA VAL A 76 1.38 -5.30 -0.32
C VAL A 76 2.71 -5.49 0.40
N GLY A 77 3.40 -4.39 0.68
CA GLY A 77 4.67 -4.36 1.37
C GLY A 77 4.46 -4.29 2.88
N ILE A 78 4.92 -5.29 3.62
CA ILE A 78 4.89 -5.29 5.10
C ILE A 78 6.28 -5.49 5.69
N LYS A 79 6.45 -5.10 6.95
CA LYS A 79 7.71 -5.29 7.69
C LYS A 79 7.81 -6.71 8.24
N GLU A 80 8.98 -7.34 8.15
CA GLU A 80 9.18 -8.72 8.62
C GLU A 80 8.98 -8.88 10.14
N LYS A 81 9.33 -7.85 10.91
CA LYS A 81 9.11 -7.81 12.36
C LYS A 81 7.64 -7.73 12.78
N ILE A 82 6.72 -7.54 11.83
CA ILE A 82 5.29 -7.81 12.03
C ILE A 82 5.12 -9.34 11.94
N LYS A 83 5.54 -10.07 12.99
CA LYS A 83 5.61 -11.54 12.98
C LYS A 83 4.24 -12.22 12.84
N LYS A 84 3.14 -11.49 13.01
CA LYS A 84 1.79 -11.96 12.73
C LYS A 84 0.94 -10.78 12.25
N PRO A 85 0.85 -10.50 10.93
CA PRO A 85 -0.37 -9.89 10.42
C PRO A 85 -1.53 -10.79 10.91
N SER A 86 -2.67 -10.23 11.28
CA SER A 86 -3.84 -11.05 11.64
C SER A 86 -4.01 -12.14 10.58
N THR A 87 -4.26 -13.40 10.96
CA THR A 87 -4.37 -14.53 10.00
C THR A 87 -5.37 -14.26 8.87
N ARG A 88 -6.28 -13.31 9.10
CA ARG A 88 -7.25 -12.77 8.16
C ARG A 88 -6.64 -12.02 6.98
N LEU A 89 -5.67 -11.12 7.20
CA LEU A 89 -5.12 -10.31 6.09
C LEU A 89 -4.41 -11.16 5.03
N PRO A 90 -3.48 -12.08 5.36
CA PRO A 90 -2.88 -12.97 4.37
C PRO A 90 -3.91 -13.84 3.65
N THR A 91 -4.98 -14.24 4.34
CA THR A 91 -6.06 -15.04 3.75
C THR A 91 -6.85 -14.23 2.71
N GLN A 92 -7.22 -12.99 3.04
CA GLN A 92 -7.95 -12.09 2.14
C GLN A 92 -7.11 -11.69 0.92
N LEU A 93 -5.81 -11.41 1.11
CA LEU A 93 -4.90 -11.16 -0.01
C LEU A 93 -4.84 -12.36 -0.96
N LYS A 94 -4.82 -13.59 -0.43
CA LYS A 94 -4.83 -14.81 -1.25
C LYS A 94 -6.10 -14.97 -2.06
N ILE A 95 -7.27 -14.71 -1.46
CA ILE A 95 -8.57 -14.74 -2.15
C ILE A 95 -8.56 -13.78 -3.34
N LEU A 96 -7.99 -12.60 -3.17
CA LEU A 96 -7.91 -11.57 -4.21
C LEU A 96 -6.72 -11.71 -5.16
N ARG A 97 -5.95 -12.80 -5.04
CA ARG A 97 -4.73 -13.04 -5.84
C ARG A 97 -3.70 -11.91 -5.72
N LEU A 98 -3.75 -11.15 -4.61
CA LEU A 98 -2.80 -10.11 -4.27
C LEU A 98 -1.55 -10.75 -3.67
N THR A 99 -0.38 -10.15 -3.95
CA THR A 99 0.89 -10.72 -3.53
C THR A 99 1.44 -9.98 -2.32
N LEU A 100 1.46 -10.65 -1.17
CA LEU A 100 2.13 -10.15 0.04
C LEU A 100 3.65 -10.30 -0.13
N ARG A 101 4.39 -9.22 0.15
CA ARG A 101 5.86 -9.22 0.12
C ARG A 101 6.39 -8.50 1.34
N TYR A 102 7.48 -9.03 1.91
CA TYR A 102 8.26 -8.28 2.88
C TYR A 102 9.02 -7.17 2.15
N TRP A 103 9.04 -5.97 2.73
CA TRP A 103 9.59 -4.76 2.11
C TRP A 103 11.00 -4.96 1.56
N GLU A 104 11.90 -5.53 2.36
CA GLU A 104 13.30 -5.77 1.95
C GLU A 104 13.43 -6.77 0.80
N ILE A 105 12.57 -7.80 0.80
CA ILE A 105 12.56 -8.83 -0.24
C ILE A 105 11.99 -8.26 -1.54
N PHE A 106 10.95 -7.42 -1.44
CA PHE A 106 10.30 -6.80 -2.59
C PHE A 106 11.25 -5.88 -3.36
N ILE A 107 11.88 -4.94 -2.65
CA ILE A 107 12.82 -3.99 -3.25
C ILE A 107 13.96 -4.73 -3.95
N ARG A 108 14.54 -5.74 -3.31
CA ARG A 108 15.71 -6.47 -3.84
C ARG A 108 15.39 -7.38 -5.03
N ARG A 109 14.21 -8.00 -5.09
CA ARG A 109 13.91 -9.02 -6.10
C ARG A 109 13.11 -8.52 -7.29
N GLU A 110 12.18 -7.59 -7.08
CA GLU A 110 11.16 -7.27 -8.09
C GLU A 110 11.37 -5.88 -8.69
N MET A 111 12.07 -4.97 -7.99
CA MET A 111 12.25 -3.58 -8.43
C MET A 111 13.64 -3.26 -9.03
N ASN A 112 14.53 -4.24 -9.20
CA ASN A 112 15.89 -4.09 -9.77
C ASN A 112 16.55 -2.75 -9.39
N THR A 113 16.69 -2.50 -8.09
CA THR A 113 17.03 -1.18 -7.56
C THR A 113 18.53 -0.90 -7.66
N SER A 114 18.95 -0.36 -8.80
CA SER A 114 20.08 0.58 -8.86
C SER A 114 19.63 2.04 -8.71
N SER A 115 18.32 2.33 -8.78
CA SER A 115 17.77 3.70 -8.86
C SER A 115 16.92 4.16 -7.67
N PHE A 116 16.65 3.29 -6.69
CA PHE A 116 15.87 3.62 -5.49
C PHE A 116 16.59 3.12 -4.23
N MET A 117 17.73 3.72 -3.91
CA MET A 117 18.16 3.73 -2.52
C MET A 117 17.31 4.78 -1.79
N PRO A 118 16.71 4.48 -0.63
CA PRO A 118 16.30 5.55 0.26
C PRO A 118 17.57 6.31 0.60
N GLN A 119 17.64 7.59 0.24
CA GLN A 119 18.62 8.47 0.86
C GLN A 119 18.34 8.35 2.36
N GLN A 120 19.28 7.73 3.09
CA GLN A 120 19.33 7.88 4.53
C GLN A 120 19.38 9.40 4.74
N ILE A 121 18.29 9.93 5.28
CA ILE A 121 18.30 11.26 5.86
C ILE A 121 19.13 11.07 7.13
N ASP A 122 20.36 11.57 7.09
CA ASP A 122 21.24 11.72 8.25
C ASP A 122 20.57 12.57 9.35
#